data_AF-A0A8H4CII6-F1
#
_entry.id   AF-A0A8H4CII6-F1
#
_cell.length_a   1.000
_cell.length_b   1.000
_cell.length_c   1.000
_cell.angle_alpha   90.00
_cell.angle_beta   90.00
_cell.angle_gamma   90.00
#
_symmetry.space_group_name_H-M   'P 1'
#
loop_
_entity.id
_entity.type
_entity.pdbx_description
1 polymer ?
#
loop_
_entity_poly.entity_id
_entity_poly.type
_entity_poly.pdbx_seq_one_letter_code
_entity_poly.pdbx_strand_id
1 'polypeptide(L)'
;MTATNESPPIAADEKFGAEKTGNGSLHPTNSVVEGHTQLQEDRNGQFHRSFTPRQVHIISLGSNIGSGVFIATGKALATGGPGNMVLAYLMVCSCVWAVLQSLSEMTIAFPVSGNYIDYADRWVDPALAFGAGFAEWLGWFLSTFLLALVANDVKDGLLSSPQRQDSFTY
;
A
#
# COMPACT_ATOMS: atom_id res chain seq x y z
N MET A 1 -2.39 39.61 71.91
CA MET A 1 -2.71 38.18 71.95
C MET A 1 -1.74 37.51 70.98
N THR A 2 -0.73 36.76 71.44
CA THR A 2 -0.83 35.35 71.89
C THR A 2 -1.14 34.43 70.70
N ALA A 3 -0.36 33.40 70.33
CA ALA A 3 1.01 32.98 70.68
C ALA A 3 1.49 31.88 69.69
N THR A 4 2.80 31.57 69.72
CA THR A 4 3.38 30.21 69.59
C THR A 4 2.97 29.25 68.45
N ASN A 5 3.98 28.93 67.62
CA ASN A 5 4.44 27.54 67.31
C ASN A 5 3.53 26.66 66.38
N GLU A 6 3.95 25.59 65.69
CA GLU A 6 5.21 24.81 65.62
C GLU A 6 5.66 24.49 64.17
N SER A 7 6.86 23.92 64.04
CA SER A 7 7.16 22.84 63.07
C SER A 7 7.70 21.66 63.88
N PRO A 8 7.17 20.43 63.73
CA PRO A 8 7.96 19.33 63.10
C PRO A 8 7.01 18.26 62.45
N PRO A 9 7.45 17.02 62.10
CA PRO A 9 8.80 16.45 62.06
C PRO A 9 9.22 15.84 60.71
N ILE A 10 10.50 15.47 60.69
CA ILE A 10 11.17 14.67 59.66
C ILE A 10 10.64 13.22 59.72
N ALA A 11 10.35 12.64 58.55
CA ALA A 11 10.39 11.19 58.35
C ALA A 11 11.47 10.89 57.31
N ALA A 12 12.60 10.36 57.77
CA ALA A 12 13.64 9.81 56.92
C ALA A 12 13.51 8.29 56.94
N ASP A 13 13.34 7.69 55.76
CA ASP A 13 13.54 6.28 55.42
C ASP A 13 13.37 6.19 53.88
N GLU A 14 14.08 5.38 53.10
CA GLU A 14 15.23 4.52 53.43
C GLU A 14 16.13 4.42 52.18
N LYS A 15 17.37 3.92 52.33
CA LYS A 15 18.29 3.78 51.19
C LYS A 15 17.93 2.55 50.35
N PHE A 16 17.92 2.71 49.02
CA PHE A 16 18.36 1.61 48.15
C PHE A 16 19.29 2.14 47.06
N GLY A 17 20.59 1.90 47.24
CA GLY A 17 21.60 2.22 46.24
C GLY A 17 21.74 1.07 45.25
N ALA A 18 21.88 1.41 43.96
CA ALA A 18 22.37 0.51 42.94
C ALA A 18 23.06 1.30 41.81
N GLU A 19 24.23 1.86 42.11
CA GLU A 19 25.22 2.06 41.05
C GLU A 19 25.63 0.69 40.52
N LYS A 20 25.28 0.38 39.27
CA LYS A 20 25.91 -0.73 38.53
C LYS A 20 26.12 -0.37 37.07
N THR A 21 27.40 -0.30 36.71
CA THR A 21 27.92 -0.28 35.35
C THR A 21 27.40 -1.45 34.51
N GLY A 22 27.05 -1.16 33.26
CA GLY A 22 26.63 -2.14 32.26
C GLY A 22 25.60 -1.50 31.33
N ASN A 23 25.66 -1.68 30.01
CA ASN A 23 26.61 -2.39 29.16
C ASN A 23 26.60 -1.70 27.77
N GLY A 24 27.46 -2.14 26.84
CA GLY A 24 27.63 -1.46 25.55
C GLY A 24 26.30 -1.33 24.80
N SER A 25 25.96 -0.10 24.40
CA SER A 25 24.83 0.19 23.53
C SER A 25 25.07 -0.42 22.15
N LEU A 26 24.61 -1.66 21.99
CA LEU A 26 24.53 -2.35 20.70
C LEU A 26 23.69 -1.49 19.77
N HIS A 27 24.36 -0.86 18.79
CA HIS A 27 23.73 -0.19 17.67
C HIS A 27 22.84 -1.20 16.94
N PRO A 28 21.50 -1.08 16.98
CA PRO A 28 20.66 -1.88 16.12
C PRO A 28 20.94 -1.40 14.71
N THR A 29 21.72 -2.19 13.96
CA THR A 29 22.03 -1.94 12.55
C THR A 29 20.79 -2.27 11.73
N ASN A 30 19.77 -1.43 11.90
CA ASN A 30 18.59 -1.37 11.08
C ASN A 30 18.95 -0.53 9.85
N SER A 31 19.91 -1.00 9.04
CA SER A 31 20.16 -0.48 7.71
C SER A 31 19.06 -0.92 6.74
N VAL A 32 17.80 -0.68 7.13
CA VAL A 32 16.79 -0.29 6.16
C VAL A 32 17.34 0.99 5.57
N VAL A 33 17.53 1.03 4.26
CA VAL A 33 17.96 2.26 3.57
C VAL A 33 16.84 3.27 3.78
N GLU A 34 17.01 4.14 4.78
CA GLU A 34 16.20 5.34 4.93
C GLU A 34 16.53 6.25 3.76
N GLY A 35 15.78 6.04 2.68
CA GLY A 35 15.60 7.04 1.64
C GLY A 35 15.01 8.27 2.31
N HIS A 36 15.89 9.15 2.81
CA HIS A 36 15.55 10.48 3.26
C HIS A 36 15.05 11.27 2.06
N THR A 37 13.79 11.05 1.68
CA THR A 37 13.06 11.87 0.73
C THR A 37 12.81 13.24 1.37
N GLN A 38 13.86 14.04 1.45
CA GLN A 38 13.81 15.44 1.88
C GLN A 38 13.14 16.28 0.78
N LEU A 39 11.82 16.14 0.67
CA LEU A 39 11.00 17.22 0.13
C LEU A 39 10.78 18.23 1.25
N GLN A 40 11.78 19.07 1.50
CA GLN A 40 11.63 20.25 2.33
C GLN A 40 11.48 21.48 1.43
N GLU A 41 10.22 21.86 1.17
CA GLU A 41 9.90 23.26 0.93
C GLU A 41 8.68 23.65 1.79
N ASP A 42 8.96 24.20 2.97
CA ASP A 42 7.95 24.63 3.92
C ASP A 42 7.23 25.90 3.45
N ARG A 43 6.03 25.75 2.87
CA ARG A 43 5.03 26.83 2.79
C ARG A 43 3.61 26.29 3.07
N ASN A 44 3.22 26.35 4.35
CA ASN A 44 1.85 26.21 4.87
C ASN A 44 1.01 25.04 4.31
N GLY A 45 1.46 23.80 4.49
CA GLY A 45 0.71 22.60 4.09
C GLY A 45 1.24 21.28 4.64
N GLN A 46 1.86 21.27 5.83
CA GLN A 46 2.53 20.08 6.37
C GLN A 46 1.54 18.93 6.70
N PHE A 47 1.50 17.93 5.83
CA PHE A 47 1.00 16.60 6.20
C PHE A 47 2.05 15.88 7.05
N HIS A 48 1.66 15.41 8.23
CA HIS A 48 2.51 14.57 9.08
C HIS A 48 2.77 13.22 8.38
N ARG A 49 3.95 13.08 7.77
CA ARG A 49 4.41 11.87 7.09
C ARG A 49 4.75 10.77 8.11
N SER A 50 3.70 10.12 8.62
CA SER A 50 3.74 9.21 9.78
C SER A 50 3.68 7.71 9.42
N PHE A 51 3.84 7.35 8.14
CA PHE A 51 3.88 5.95 7.71
C PHE A 51 5.27 5.33 7.94
N THR A 52 5.31 4.31 8.79
CA THR A 52 6.48 3.47 9.04
C THR A 52 6.79 2.64 7.78
N PRO A 53 8.06 2.38 7.40
CA PRO A 53 8.40 1.56 6.22
C PRO A 53 7.68 0.20 6.16
N ARG A 54 7.47 -0.44 7.32
CA ARG A 54 6.66 -1.68 7.45
C ARG A 54 5.22 -1.52 6.93
N GLN A 55 4.56 -0.39 7.19
CA GLN A 55 3.19 -0.14 6.73
C GLN A 55 3.14 0.04 5.22
N VAL A 56 4.13 0.75 4.64
CA VAL A 56 4.27 0.92 3.19
C VAL A 56 4.41 -0.44 2.49
N HIS A 57 5.29 -1.32 2.99
CA HIS A 57 5.45 -2.67 2.44
C HIS A 57 4.17 -3.51 2.52
N ILE A 58 3.39 -3.40 3.61
CA ILE A 58 2.10 -4.10 3.75
C ILE A 58 1.09 -3.62 2.72
N ILE A 59 1.03 -2.31 2.43
CA ILE A 59 0.16 -1.75 1.39
C ILE A 59 0.55 -2.27 0.01
N SER A 60 1.86 -2.24 -0.33
CA SER A 60 2.37 -2.72 -1.62
C SER A 60 2.12 -4.22 -1.84
N LEU A 61 2.27 -5.05 -0.80
CA LEU A 61 1.97 -6.49 -0.89
C LEU A 61 0.47 -6.75 -0.95
N GLY A 62 -0.33 -6.03 -0.14
CA GLY A 62 -1.79 -6.16 -0.11
C GLY A 62 -2.47 -5.79 -1.43
N SER A 63 -1.92 -4.83 -2.19
CA SER A 63 -2.45 -4.47 -3.51
C SER A 63 -2.21 -5.55 -4.58
N ASN A 64 -1.11 -6.31 -4.48
CA ASN A 64 -0.70 -7.25 -5.52
C ASN A 64 -1.13 -8.70 -5.21
N ILE A 65 -1.27 -9.07 -3.94
CA ILE A 65 -1.68 -10.43 -3.51
C ILE A 65 -3.20 -10.43 -3.27
N GLY A 66 -3.96 -10.25 -4.35
CA GLY A 66 -5.43 -10.30 -4.35
C GLY A 66 -6.00 -11.70 -4.63
N SER A 67 -7.28 -11.91 -4.32
CA SER A 67 -8.00 -13.16 -4.66
C SER A 67 -8.02 -13.47 -6.17
N GLY A 68 -7.91 -12.43 -7.01
CA GLY A 68 -7.85 -12.56 -8.47
C GLY A 68 -6.72 -13.46 -8.97
N VAL A 69 -5.55 -13.49 -8.30
CA VAL A 69 -4.44 -14.35 -8.73
C VAL A 69 -4.77 -15.84 -8.55
N PHE A 70 -5.51 -16.19 -7.50
CA PHE A 70 -5.97 -17.56 -7.24
C PHE A 70 -7.08 -17.97 -8.21
N ILE A 71 -8.04 -17.07 -8.50
CA ILE A 71 -9.14 -17.34 -9.44
C ILE A 71 -8.61 -17.51 -10.87
N ALA A 72 -7.68 -16.64 -11.30
CA ALA A 72 -7.03 -16.74 -12.60
C ALA A 72 -6.20 -18.02 -12.71
N THR A 73 -5.34 -18.30 -11.72
CA THR A 73 -4.48 -19.49 -11.71
C THR A 73 -5.29 -20.78 -11.64
N GLY A 74 -6.41 -20.83 -10.89
CA GLY A 74 -7.28 -22.01 -10.84
C GLY A 74 -7.87 -22.39 -12.21
N LYS A 75 -8.37 -21.40 -12.97
CA LYS A 75 -8.88 -21.62 -14.34
C LYS A 75 -7.76 -21.97 -15.32
N ALA A 76 -6.63 -21.28 -15.22
CA ALA A 76 -5.49 -21.48 -16.12
C ALA A 76 -4.82 -22.85 -15.90
N LEU A 77 -4.66 -23.30 -14.64
CA LEU A 77 -4.14 -24.62 -14.28
C LEU A 77 -5.05 -25.76 -14.77
N ALA A 78 -6.36 -25.61 -14.64
CA ALA A 78 -7.34 -26.59 -15.13
C ALA A 78 -7.31 -26.77 -16.66
N THR A 79 -6.85 -25.75 -17.41
CA THR A 79 -6.87 -25.74 -18.88
C THR A 79 -5.49 -26.02 -19.49
N GLY A 80 -4.40 -25.55 -18.87
CA GLY A 80 -3.04 -25.64 -19.39
C GLY A 80 -2.15 -26.74 -18.77
N GLY A 81 -2.50 -27.24 -17.58
CA GLY A 81 -1.64 -28.13 -16.81
C GLY A 81 -0.45 -27.42 -16.13
N PRO A 82 0.20 -28.05 -15.15
CA PRO A 82 1.13 -27.36 -14.24
C PRO A 82 2.43 -26.89 -14.91
N GLY A 83 2.93 -27.62 -15.91
CA GLY A 83 4.22 -27.32 -16.55
C GLY A 83 4.22 -26.01 -17.36
N ASN A 84 3.16 -25.74 -18.14
CA ASN A 84 3.10 -24.51 -18.94
C ASN A 84 2.80 -23.27 -18.08
N MET A 85 2.08 -23.44 -16.96
CA MET A 85 1.76 -22.36 -16.03
C MET A 85 3.02 -21.75 -15.42
N VAL A 86 3.96 -22.58 -14.94
CA VAL A 86 5.22 -22.09 -14.35
C VAL A 86 6.07 -21.39 -15.40
N LEU A 87 6.18 -21.95 -16.62
CA LEU A 87 6.96 -21.34 -17.69
C LEU A 87 6.38 -19.99 -18.15
N ALA A 88 5.05 -19.92 -18.31
CA ALA A 88 4.35 -18.69 -18.67
C ALA A 88 4.48 -17.61 -17.59
N TYR A 89 4.32 -17.96 -16.31
CA TYR A 89 4.54 -17.03 -15.21
C TYR A 89 5.98 -16.51 -15.17
N LEU A 90 6.98 -17.39 -15.29
CA LEU A 90 8.40 -16.98 -15.31
C LEU A 90 8.71 -16.04 -16.48
N MET A 91 8.17 -16.32 -17.68
CA MET A 91 8.35 -15.46 -18.85
C MET A 91 7.76 -14.06 -18.60
N VAL A 92 6.50 -13.97 -18.16
CA VAL A 92 5.84 -12.67 -17.89
C VAL A 92 6.53 -11.93 -16.74
N CYS A 93 6.84 -12.62 -15.64
CA CYS A 93 7.57 -12.04 -14.51
C CYS A 93 8.95 -11.51 -14.92
N SER A 94 9.67 -12.17 -15.84
CA SER A 94 10.97 -11.67 -16.33
C SER A 94 10.84 -10.35 -17.11
N CYS A 95 9.81 -10.21 -17.95
CA CYS A 95 9.52 -8.97 -18.67
C CYS A 95 9.14 -7.84 -17.70
N VAL A 96 8.26 -8.12 -16.74
CA VAL A 96 7.83 -7.14 -15.73
C VAL A 96 9.00 -6.72 -14.82
N TRP A 97 9.86 -7.67 -14.41
CA TRP A 97 11.04 -7.38 -13.61
C TRP A 97 12.02 -6.44 -14.32
N ALA A 98 12.25 -6.63 -15.61
CA ALA A 98 13.12 -5.75 -16.40
C ALA A 98 12.59 -4.30 -16.45
N VAL A 99 11.27 -4.12 -16.59
CA VAL A 99 10.61 -2.80 -16.55
C VAL A 99 10.70 -2.20 -15.15
N LEU A 100 10.42 -2.98 -14.09
CA LEU A 100 10.53 -2.52 -12.70
C LEU A 100 11.95 -2.10 -12.33
N GLN A 101 12.98 -2.81 -12.81
CA GLN A 101 14.38 -2.45 -12.56
C GLN A 101 14.70 -1.07 -13.18
N SER A 102 14.33 -0.88 -14.44
CA SER A 102 14.53 0.39 -15.15
C SER A 102 13.81 1.55 -14.45
N LEU A 103 12.57 1.34 -14.02
CA LEU A 103 11.79 2.32 -13.27
C LEU A 103 12.38 2.60 -11.87
N SER A 104 12.95 1.58 -11.21
CA SER A 104 13.54 1.71 -9.87
C SER A 104 14.81 2.56 -9.88
N GLU A 105 15.71 2.33 -10.85
CA GLU A 105 16.92 3.16 -11.02
C GLU A 105 16.55 4.63 -11.26
N MET A 106 15.50 4.86 -12.06
CA MET A 106 14.96 6.19 -12.34
C MET A 106 14.32 6.87 -11.10
N THR A 107 13.56 6.10 -10.32
CA THR A 107 12.89 6.58 -9.09
C THR A 107 13.89 6.95 -7.99
N ILE A 108 15.01 6.22 -7.91
CA ILE A 108 16.10 6.53 -6.97
C ILE A 108 16.86 7.80 -7.40
N ALA A 109 17.05 8.00 -8.72
CA ALA A 109 17.70 9.19 -9.26
C ALA A 109 16.88 10.48 -9.06
N PHE A 110 15.55 10.42 -9.16
CA PHE A 110 14.65 11.56 -9.00
C PHE A 110 13.40 11.19 -8.17
N PRO A 111 13.42 11.37 -6.84
CA PRO A 111 12.28 11.05 -5.98
C PRO A 111 11.20 12.15 -6.04
N VAL A 112 10.46 12.23 -7.15
CA VAL A 112 9.28 13.09 -7.29
C VAL A 112 8.01 12.40 -6.79
N SER A 113 7.10 13.17 -6.22
CA SER A 113 5.77 12.74 -5.79
C SER A 113 4.79 12.65 -6.98
N GLY A 114 5.18 11.92 -8.03
CA GLY A 114 4.46 11.77 -9.29
C GLY A 114 4.06 10.33 -9.61
N ASN A 115 3.31 10.16 -10.69
CA ASN A 115 2.92 8.87 -11.24
C ASN A 115 4.02 8.31 -12.17
N TYR A 116 3.95 7.02 -12.51
CA TYR A 116 4.87 6.39 -13.48
C TYR A 116 4.81 7.02 -14.89
N ILE A 117 3.77 7.79 -15.19
CA ILE A 117 3.59 8.53 -16.44
C ILE A 117 4.42 9.82 -16.45
N ASP A 118 4.54 10.52 -15.31
CA ASP A 118 5.41 11.70 -15.17
C ASP A 118 6.89 11.32 -15.35
N TYR A 119 7.22 10.09 -14.95
CA TYR A 119 8.49 9.46 -15.21
C TYR A 119 8.71 9.17 -16.71
N ALA A 120 7.69 8.70 -17.45
CA ALA A 120 7.78 8.49 -18.90
C ALA A 120 7.93 9.81 -19.71
N ASP A 121 7.22 10.86 -19.30
CA ASP A 121 7.25 12.21 -19.91
C ASP A 121 8.67 12.80 -19.91
N ARG A 122 9.42 12.55 -18.83
CA ARG A 122 10.73 13.13 -18.58
C ARG A 122 11.89 12.40 -19.27
N TRP A 123 11.73 11.12 -19.65
CA TRP A 123 12.83 10.26 -20.12
C TRP A 123 12.61 9.63 -21.50
N VAL A 124 11.36 9.51 -21.97
CA VAL A 124 11.06 8.90 -23.28
C VAL A 124 10.61 9.97 -24.26
N ASP A 125 9.35 10.42 -24.14
CA ASP A 125 8.77 11.49 -24.95
C ASP A 125 7.40 11.92 -24.35
N PRO A 126 7.06 13.22 -24.32
CA PRO A 126 5.79 13.71 -23.78
C PRO A 126 4.55 13.19 -24.53
N ALA A 127 4.63 12.93 -25.84
CA ALA A 127 3.50 12.37 -26.59
C ALA A 127 3.27 10.89 -26.24
N LEU A 128 4.34 10.14 -25.93
CA LEU A 128 4.23 8.75 -25.48
C LEU A 128 3.65 8.67 -24.05
N ALA A 129 4.06 9.57 -23.16
CA ALA A 129 3.48 9.68 -21.83
C ALA A 129 1.99 10.04 -21.86
N PHE A 130 1.61 11.03 -22.69
CA PHE A 130 0.19 11.35 -22.93
C PHE A 130 -0.59 10.15 -23.50
N GLY A 131 -0.02 9.45 -24.48
CA GLY A 131 -0.63 8.25 -25.07
C GLY A 131 -0.86 7.12 -24.04
N ALA A 132 0.12 6.86 -23.17
CA ALA A 132 0.01 5.88 -22.10
C ALA A 132 -1.06 6.27 -21.07
N GLY A 133 -1.08 7.53 -20.63
CA GLY A 133 -2.11 8.01 -19.70
C GLY A 133 -3.52 8.02 -20.28
N PHE A 134 -3.65 8.29 -21.58
CA PHE A 134 -4.94 8.21 -22.25
C PHE A 134 -5.41 6.76 -22.44
N ALA A 135 -4.49 5.82 -22.71
CA ALA A 135 -4.80 4.38 -22.79
C ALA A 135 -5.26 3.82 -21.44
N GLU A 136 -4.58 4.16 -20.34
CA GLU A 136 -4.99 3.83 -18.98
C GLU A 136 -6.38 4.39 -18.67
N TRP A 137 -6.60 5.69 -18.92
CA TRP A 137 -7.88 6.36 -18.71
C TRP A 137 -9.02 5.63 -19.44
N LEU A 138 -8.83 5.29 -20.73
CA LEU A 138 -9.80 4.50 -21.48
C LEU A 138 -10.03 3.10 -20.87
N GLY A 139 -8.98 2.45 -20.36
CA GLY A 139 -9.08 1.16 -19.67
C GLY A 139 -9.97 1.21 -18.42
N TRP A 140 -9.76 2.20 -17.56
CA TRP A 140 -10.59 2.42 -16.37
C TRP A 140 -12.05 2.70 -16.73
N PHE A 141 -12.29 3.58 -17.71
CA PHE A 141 -13.65 3.89 -18.17
C PHE A 141 -14.36 2.68 -18.79
N LEU A 142 -13.66 1.91 -19.64
CA LEU A 142 -14.22 0.71 -20.26
C LEU A 142 -14.55 -0.38 -19.22
N SER A 143 -13.68 -0.57 -18.22
CA SER A 143 -13.92 -1.50 -17.12
C SER A 143 -15.15 -1.12 -16.29
N THR A 144 -15.28 0.16 -15.90
CA THR A 144 -16.43 0.64 -15.15
C THR A 144 -17.73 0.56 -15.97
N PHE A 145 -17.67 0.89 -17.26
CA PHE A 145 -18.81 0.79 -18.17
C PHE A 145 -19.27 -0.65 -18.36
N LEU A 146 -18.34 -1.60 -18.56
CA LEU A 146 -18.64 -3.02 -18.66
C LEU A 146 -19.29 -3.55 -17.37
N LEU A 147 -18.78 -3.16 -16.20
CA LEU A 147 -19.38 -3.53 -14.92
C LEU A 147 -20.80 -2.95 -14.76
N ALA A 148 -21.03 -1.71 -15.20
CA ALA A 148 -22.35 -1.10 -15.19
C ALA A 148 -23.34 -1.81 -16.14
N LEU A 149 -22.90 -2.24 -17.33
CA LEU A 149 -23.73 -3.05 -18.23
C LEU A 149 -24.09 -4.41 -17.63
N VAL A 150 -23.12 -5.13 -17.06
CA VAL A 150 -23.38 -6.41 -16.37
C VAL A 150 -24.30 -6.21 -15.17
N ALA A 151 -24.13 -5.13 -14.41
CA ALA A 151 -25.02 -4.80 -13.30
C ALA A 151 -26.44 -4.48 -13.76
N ASN A 152 -26.63 -3.84 -14.93
CA ASN A 152 -27.95 -3.61 -15.51
C ASN A 152 -28.60 -4.91 -15.98
N ASP A 153 -27.87 -5.78 -16.68
CA ASP A 153 -28.37 -7.09 -17.13
C ASP A 153 -28.78 -7.98 -15.93
N VAL A 154 -27.95 -8.03 -14.88
CA VAL A 154 -28.27 -8.71 -13.62
C VAL A 154 -29.47 -8.08 -12.91
N LYS A 155 -29.57 -6.74 -12.90
CA LYS A 155 -30.70 -6.02 -12.29
C LYS A 155 -32.01 -6.30 -13.03
N ASP A 156 -32.00 -6.29 -14.35
CA ASP A 156 -33.18 -6.56 -15.18
C ASP A 156 -33.56 -8.04 -15.09
N GLY A 157 -32.58 -8.95 -15.02
CA GLY A 157 -32.77 -10.35 -14.67
C GLY A 157 -33.45 -10.55 -13.30
N LEU A 158 -33.00 -9.83 -12.27
CA LEU A 158 -33.62 -9.86 -10.94
C LEU A 158 -35.03 -9.26 -10.94
N LEU A 159 -35.26 -8.17 -11.69
CA LEU A 159 -36.60 -7.56 -11.87
C LEU A 159 -37.55 -8.46 -12.67
N SER A 160 -37.04 -9.35 -13.52
CA SER A 160 -37.82 -10.37 -14.22
C SER A 160 -38.18 -11.59 -13.36
N SER A 161 -37.57 -11.75 -12.18
CA SER A 161 -37.90 -12.85 -11.26
C SER A 161 -39.27 -12.59 -10.60
N PRO A 162 -40.27 -13.47 -10.78
CA PRO A 162 -41.58 -13.26 -10.20
C PRO A 162 -41.51 -13.31 -8.67
N GLN A 163 -42.03 -12.27 -8.02
CA GLN A 163 -42.22 -12.24 -6.57
C GLN A 163 -43.15 -13.39 -6.19
N ARG A 164 -42.61 -14.45 -5.58
CA ARG A 164 -43.40 -15.57 -5.03
C ARG A 164 -44.13 -15.10 -3.77
N GLN A 165 -45.32 -14.54 -3.95
CA GLN A 165 -46.10 -13.87 -2.89
C GLN A 165 -47.54 -14.40 -2.84
N ASP A 166 -47.67 -15.71 -2.99
CA ASP A 166 -48.94 -16.40 -3.16
C ASP A 166 -48.81 -17.88 -2.78
N SER A 167 -48.80 -18.19 -1.46
CA SER A 167 -49.30 -19.46 -0.85
C SER A 167 -48.88 -19.68 0.62
N PHE A 168 -49.41 -18.88 1.56
CA PHE A 168 -49.83 -19.46 2.85
C PHE A 168 -50.96 -18.65 3.51
N THR A 169 -52.14 -18.76 2.91
CA THR A 169 -53.40 -18.41 3.58
C THR A 169 -54.05 -19.71 4.05
N TYR A 170 -53.88 -20.07 5.31
CA TYR A 170 -54.92 -20.53 6.25
C TYR A 170 -54.31 -20.87 7.62
#